data_AF-A0A0T6BCH9-F1
#
_entry.id   AF-A0A0T6BCH9-F1
#
_cell.length_a   1.000
_cell.length_b   1.000
_cell.length_c   1.000
_cell.angle_alpha   90.00
_cell.angle_beta   90.00
_cell.angle_gamma   90.00
#
_symmetry.space_group_name_H-M   'P 1'
#
loop_
_entity.id
_entity.type
_entity.pdbx_description
1 polymer ?
#
loop_
_entity_poly.entity_id
_entity_poly.type
_entity_poly.pdbx_seq_one_letter_code
_entity_poly.pdbx_strand_id
1 'polypeptide(L)'
;MLPSYAALIFVAVLRSVTGLRPAITRLTEPVDHAEGPVWDSRTQLLYFVDIHSGKLNSFNIKTGENRFVKLNGELAVAIPSEADSSHFIVGLNRSVVAIEWDGSNRLKSSKTLSTIDEDNPRNRFND
;
A
#
# COMPACT_ATOMS: atom_id res chain seq x y z
N MET A 1 16.92 3.55 -23.11
CA MET A 1 15.56 3.04 -22.86
C MET A 1 15.71 1.70 -22.16
N LEU A 2 15.43 1.65 -20.85
CA LEU A 2 15.43 0.41 -20.07
C LEU A 2 14.01 -0.17 -20.06
N PRO A 3 13.84 -1.50 -20.03
CA PRO A 3 12.52 -2.11 -19.98
C PRO A 3 11.92 -1.93 -18.59
N SER A 4 10.68 -1.45 -18.54
CA SER A 4 9.86 -1.40 -17.34
C SER A 4 9.47 -2.83 -16.97
N TYR A 5 9.90 -3.31 -15.79
CA TYR A 5 9.44 -4.58 -15.25
C TYR A 5 8.25 -4.30 -14.34
N ALA A 6 7.06 -4.79 -14.72
CA ALA A 6 5.90 -4.77 -13.85
C ALA A 6 5.98 -5.95 -12.88
N ALA A 7 5.90 -5.68 -11.58
CA ALA A 7 5.75 -6.71 -10.56
C ALA A 7 4.27 -7.10 -10.42
N LEU A 8 3.99 -8.41 -10.39
CA LEU A 8 2.65 -8.97 -10.21
C LEU A 8 2.54 -9.54 -8.78
N ILE A 9 1.72 -8.95 -7.92
CA ILE A 9 1.43 -9.49 -6.59
C ILE A 9 0.13 -10.28 -6.59
N PHE A 10 0.17 -11.46 -5.97
CA PHE A 10 -0.98 -12.32 -5.70
C PHE A 10 -1.42 -12.21 -4.24
N VAL A 11 -2.64 -11.74 -3.99
CA VAL A 11 -3.30 -11.87 -2.68
C VAL A 11 -4.48 -12.83 -2.84
N ALA A 12 -4.39 -14.01 -2.21
CA ALA A 12 -5.45 -15.01 -2.24
C ALA A 12 -6.34 -14.89 -0.99
N VAL A 13 -7.59 -14.48 -1.17
CA VAL A 13 -8.61 -14.52 -0.10
C VAL A 13 -9.38 -15.84 -0.21
N LEU A 14 -9.07 -16.81 0.66
CA LEU A 14 -9.77 -18.09 0.72
C LEU A 14 -11.06 -17.95 1.54
N ARG A 15 -12.22 -18.07 0.90
CA ARG A 15 -13.51 -18.34 1.57
C ARG A 15 -13.75 -19.84 1.55
N SER A 16 -13.80 -20.50 2.71
CA SER A 16 -14.17 -21.91 2.77
C SER A 16 -15.67 -22.08 2.55
N VAL A 17 -16.06 -22.36 1.30
CA VAL A 17 -17.36 -22.94 0.96
C VAL A 17 -17.04 -24.23 0.21
N THR A 18 -17.53 -25.36 0.74
CA THR A 18 -17.34 -26.68 0.13
C THR A 18 -17.79 -26.65 -1.34
N GLY A 19 -16.89 -26.94 -2.28
CA GLY A 19 -17.18 -27.02 -3.71
C GLY A 19 -16.65 -25.89 -4.60
N LEU A 20 -16.04 -24.83 -4.05
CA LEU A 20 -15.35 -23.82 -4.86
C LEU A 20 -13.96 -24.30 -5.27
N ARG A 21 -13.68 -24.31 -6.57
CA ARG A 21 -12.30 -24.41 -7.09
C ARG A 21 -11.61 -23.06 -6.86
N PRO A 22 -10.31 -23.03 -6.51
CA PRO A 22 -9.57 -21.78 -6.48
C PRO A 22 -9.69 -21.06 -7.82
N ALA A 23 -10.01 -19.77 -7.75
CA ALA A 23 -10.09 -18.89 -8.92
C ALA A 23 -9.13 -17.71 -8.72
N ILE A 24 -8.48 -17.31 -9.80
CA ILE A 24 -7.61 -16.13 -9.83
C ILE A 24 -8.39 -15.04 -10.55
N THR A 25 -8.61 -13.93 -9.84
CA THR A 25 -9.31 -12.76 -10.39
C THR A 25 -8.41 -11.55 -10.28
N ARG A 26 -8.31 -10.80 -11.37
CA ARG A 26 -7.63 -9.50 -11.38
C ARG A 26 -8.46 -8.49 -10.58
N LEU A 27 -7.81 -7.80 -9.63
CA LEU A 27 -8.47 -6.78 -8.81
C LEU A 27 -8.30 -5.36 -9.37
N THR A 28 -7.10 -5.03 -9.87
CA THR A 28 -6.78 -3.68 -10.37
C THR A 28 -6.12 -3.73 -11.75
N GLU A 29 -6.05 -2.57 -12.40
CA GLU A 29 -5.06 -2.36 -13.46
C GLU A 29 -3.63 -2.48 -12.91
N PRO A 30 -2.62 -2.80 -13.74
CA PRO A 30 -1.26 -3.02 -13.27
C PRO A 30 -0.70 -1.68 -12.79
N VAL A 31 0.01 -1.72 -11.68
CA VAL A 31 0.77 -0.58 -11.15
C VAL A 31 2.26 -0.81 -11.43
N ASP A 32 3.12 0.17 -11.13
CA ASP A 32 4.54 0.07 -11.45
C ASP A 32 5.21 -1.05 -10.63
N HIS A 33 5.06 -1.00 -9.30
CA HIS A 33 5.59 -2.01 -8.40
C HIS A 33 4.71 -2.13 -7.15
N ALA A 34 3.69 -2.99 -7.21
CA ALA A 34 2.84 -3.27 -6.05
C ALA A 34 3.63 -4.01 -4.97
N GLU A 35 3.43 -3.66 -3.69
CA GLU A 35 3.98 -4.38 -2.51
C GLU A 35 3.15 -4.14 -1.24
N GLY A 36 3.48 -4.87 -0.15
CA GLY A 36 2.92 -4.67 1.19
C GLY A 36 1.38 -4.70 1.28
N PRO A 37 0.68 -5.75 0.81
CA PRO A 37 -0.77 -5.82 0.91
C PRO A 37 -1.23 -5.96 2.37
N VAL A 38 -2.14 -5.08 2.81
CA VAL A 38 -2.72 -5.08 4.15
C VAL A 38 -4.25 -5.03 4.06
N TRP A 39 -4.91 -6.01 4.67
CA TRP A 39 -6.37 -6.05 4.76
C TRP A 39 -6.87 -5.39 6.05
N ASP A 40 -7.71 -4.36 5.95
CA ASP A 40 -8.42 -3.78 7.09
C ASP A 40 -9.86 -4.29 7.12
N SER A 41 -10.14 -5.18 8.08
CA SER A 41 -11.46 -5.79 8.25
C SER A 41 -12.53 -4.80 8.71
N ARG A 42 -12.15 -3.67 9.33
CA ARG A 42 -13.08 -2.65 9.82
C ARG A 42 -13.70 -1.88 8.65
N THR A 43 -12.88 -1.52 7.68
CA THR A 43 -13.28 -0.75 6.49
C THR A 43 -13.60 -1.63 5.28
N GLN A 44 -13.20 -2.91 5.31
CA GLN A 44 -13.27 -3.84 4.18
C GLN A 44 -12.47 -3.36 2.97
N LEU A 45 -11.32 -2.73 3.23
CA LEU A 45 -10.40 -2.22 2.23
C LEU A 45 -9.10 -3.03 2.24
N LEU A 46 -8.56 -3.26 1.04
CA LEU A 46 -7.21 -3.76 0.83
C LEU A 46 -6.31 -2.57 0.53
N TYR A 47 -5.35 -2.31 1.42
CA TYR A 47 -4.28 -1.33 1.20
C TYR A 47 -3.07 -2.01 0.58
N PHE A 48 -2.34 -1.31 -0.26
CA PHE A 48 -1.06 -1.76 -0.80
C PHE A 48 -0.27 -0.56 -1.32
N VAL A 49 1.04 -0.67 -1.39
CA VAL A 49 1.89 0.39 -1.94
C VAL A 49 2.17 0.14 -3.42
N ASP A 50 2.38 1.21 -4.18
CA ASP A 50 3.07 1.20 -5.46
C ASP A 50 4.41 1.92 -5.24
N ILE A 51 5.46 1.15 -5.00
CA ILE A 51 6.74 1.58 -4.40
C ILE A 51 7.30 2.80 -5.11
N HIS A 52 7.66 2.65 -6.38
CA HIS A 52 8.41 3.66 -7.13
C HIS A 52 7.55 4.84 -7.56
N SER A 53 6.22 4.64 -7.68
CA SER A 53 5.30 5.74 -7.99
C SER A 53 4.89 6.54 -6.73
N GLY A 54 5.25 6.03 -5.55
CA GLY A 54 4.99 6.65 -4.26
C GLY A 54 3.51 6.69 -3.90
N LYS A 55 2.71 5.72 -4.37
CA LYS A 55 1.26 5.70 -4.09
C LYS A 55 0.90 4.70 -3.00
N LEU A 56 0.16 5.17 -2.01
CA LEU A 56 -0.62 4.30 -1.13
C LEU A 56 -1.98 4.09 -1.77
N ASN A 57 -2.29 2.85 -2.15
CA ASN A 57 -3.56 2.46 -2.76
C ASN A 57 -4.53 1.93 -1.71
N SER A 58 -5.83 2.12 -1.95
CA SER A 58 -6.92 1.46 -1.24
C SER A 58 -7.92 0.89 -2.23
N PHE A 59 -8.11 -0.42 -2.17
CA PHE A 59 -9.03 -1.16 -3.03
C PHE A 59 -10.24 -1.64 -2.23
N ASN A 60 -11.43 -1.25 -2.67
CA ASN A 60 -12.68 -1.70 -2.11
C ASN A 60 -13.14 -2.97 -2.83
N ILE A 61 -13.04 -4.12 -2.15
CA ILE A 61 -13.39 -5.42 -2.75
C ILE A 61 -14.88 -5.56 -3.10
N LYS A 62 -15.76 -4.74 -2.50
CA LYS A 62 -17.21 -4.79 -2.74
C LYS A 62 -17.60 -3.97 -3.97
N THR A 63 -16.98 -2.82 -4.16
CA THR A 63 -17.31 -1.90 -5.26
C THR A 63 -16.38 -2.03 -6.46
N GLY A 64 -15.19 -2.64 -6.28
CA GLY A 64 -14.12 -2.67 -7.27
C GLY A 64 -13.39 -1.34 -7.43
N GLU A 65 -13.68 -0.36 -6.56
CA GLU A 65 -13.06 0.96 -6.63
C GLU A 65 -11.64 0.93 -6.07
N ASN A 66 -10.67 1.44 -6.83
CA ASN A 66 -9.31 1.69 -6.37
C ASN A 66 -9.07 3.20 -6.23
N ARG A 67 -8.66 3.64 -5.05
CA ARG A 67 -8.23 5.02 -4.78
C ARG A 67 -6.77 5.04 -4.36
N PHE A 68 -6.13 6.21 -4.44
CA PHE A 68 -4.77 6.35 -3.95
C PHE A 68 -4.46 7.76 -3.47
N VAL A 69 -3.45 7.87 -2.61
CA VAL A 69 -2.76 9.11 -2.29
C VAL A 69 -1.29 8.98 -2.66
N LYS A 70 -0.71 10.06 -3.20
CA LYS A 70 0.71 10.10 -3.56
C LYS A 70 1.52 10.77 -2.46
N LEU A 71 2.56 10.09 -2.01
CA LEU A 71 3.59 10.61 -1.12
C LEU A 71 4.85 10.99 -1.94
N ASN A 72 5.69 11.84 -1.38
CA ASN A 72 6.92 12.28 -2.04
C ASN A 72 8.09 11.35 -1.68
N GLY A 73 8.20 10.22 -2.37
CA GLY A 73 9.27 9.25 -2.19
C GLY A 73 8.83 7.84 -2.51
N GLU A 74 9.74 6.89 -2.31
CA GLU A 74 9.48 5.47 -2.48
C GLU A 74 8.84 4.91 -1.21
N LEU A 75 7.76 4.14 -1.38
CA LEU A 75 7.08 3.49 -0.28
C LEU A 75 7.60 2.07 -0.08
N ALA A 76 7.59 1.57 1.16
CA ALA A 76 7.88 0.15 1.44
C ALA A 76 6.63 -0.57 1.96
N VAL A 77 6.01 -0.04 3.01
CA VAL A 77 4.78 -0.58 3.60
C VAL A 77 3.91 0.56 4.10
N ALA A 78 2.61 0.33 4.17
CA ALA A 78 1.66 1.22 4.81
C ALA A 78 0.68 0.40 5.66
N ILE A 79 0.67 0.64 6.96
CA ILE A 79 -0.13 -0.12 7.92
C ILE A 79 -1.12 0.85 8.58
N PRO A 80 -2.44 0.63 8.48
CA PRO A 80 -3.42 1.44 9.18
C PRO A 80 -3.29 1.25 10.70
N SER A 81 -3.52 2.31 11.45
CA SER A 81 -3.56 2.27 12.91
C SER A 81 -4.73 1.44 13.41
N GLU A 82 -4.48 0.67 14.46
CA GLU A 82 -5.51 -0.13 15.15
C GLU A 82 -6.61 0.76 15.74
N ALA A 83 -6.26 1.94 16.24
CA ALA A 83 -7.21 2.86 16.86
C ALA A 83 -8.05 3.65 15.84
N ASP A 84 -7.50 3.95 14.66
CA ASP A 84 -8.14 4.79 13.66
C ASP A 84 -7.69 4.42 12.24
N SER A 85 -8.64 3.99 11.40
CA SER A 85 -8.37 3.57 10.01
C SER A 85 -7.97 4.71 9.07
N SER A 86 -8.06 5.97 9.51
CA SER A 86 -7.57 7.13 8.75
C SER A 86 -6.10 7.47 9.04
N HIS A 87 -5.50 6.88 10.08
CA HIS A 87 -4.10 7.06 10.43
C HIS A 87 -3.26 5.88 9.98
N PHE A 88 -2.08 6.12 9.44
CA PHE A 88 -1.17 5.06 8.97
C PHE A 88 0.24 5.29 9.48
N ILE A 89 0.96 4.19 9.72
CA ILE A 89 2.42 4.17 9.78
C ILE A 89 2.93 3.70 8.42
N VAL A 90 3.82 4.49 7.84
CA VAL A 90 4.31 4.30 6.48
C VAL A 90 5.83 4.31 6.46
N GLY A 91 6.42 3.35 5.77
CA GLY A 91 7.82 3.42 5.37
C GLY A 91 7.96 4.27 4.11
N LEU A 92 8.61 5.43 4.22
CA LEU A 92 8.83 6.38 3.12
C LEU A 92 10.33 6.67 2.98
N ASN A 93 10.94 6.23 1.89
CA ASN A 93 12.38 6.21 1.67
C ASN A 93 13.10 5.45 2.81
N ARG A 94 13.72 6.18 3.74
CA ARG A 94 14.40 5.67 4.95
C ARG A 94 13.75 6.15 6.25
N SER A 95 12.54 6.69 6.14
CA SER A 95 11.84 7.31 7.25
C SER A 95 10.58 6.51 7.60
N VAL A 96 10.33 6.38 8.90
CA VAL A 96 9.03 5.98 9.42
C VAL A 96 8.19 7.24 9.56
N VAL A 97 7.05 7.29 8.88
CA VAL A 97 6.19 8.46 8.78
C VAL A 97 4.79 8.10 9.25
N ALA A 98 4.25 8.89 10.17
CA ALA A 98 2.82 8.86 10.50
C ALA A 98 2.08 9.76 9.51
N ILE A 99 1.04 9.25 8.87
CA ILE A 99 0.19 10.03 7.97
C ILE A 99 -1.28 9.93 8.37
N GLU A 100 -2.06 10.92 7.96
CA GLU A 100 -3.51 10.88 8.01
C GLU A 100 -4.07 10.94 6.58
N TRP A 101 -4.88 9.95 6.22
CA TRP A 101 -5.53 9.80 4.93
C TRP A 101 -6.85 9.07 5.07
N ASP A 102 -7.93 9.67 4.57
CA ASP A 102 -9.29 9.15 4.68
C ASP A 102 -9.79 8.45 3.40
N GLY A 103 -8.89 8.09 2.49
CA GLY A 103 -9.26 7.53 1.20
C GLY A 103 -9.72 8.58 0.17
N SER A 104 -9.54 9.87 0.44
CA SER A 104 -9.73 10.93 -0.55
C SER A 104 -8.52 11.08 -1.49
N ASN A 105 -8.56 12.00 -2.46
CA ASN A 105 -7.44 12.22 -3.38
C ASN A 105 -6.32 13.09 -2.76
N ARG A 106 -6.35 13.36 -1.46
CA ARG A 106 -5.42 14.26 -0.78
C ARG A 106 -4.96 13.71 0.56
N LEU A 107 -3.67 13.90 0.85
CA LEU A 107 -3.12 13.63 2.18
C LEU A 107 -3.54 14.75 3.14
N LYS A 108 -4.03 14.40 4.33
CA LYS A 108 -4.43 15.39 5.33
C LYS A 108 -3.25 15.89 6.14
N SER A 109 -2.43 14.97 6.64
CA SER A 109 -1.24 15.30 7.42
C SER A 109 -0.15 14.25 7.25
N SER A 110 1.09 14.66 7.55
CA SER A 110 2.28 13.82 7.51
C SER A 110 3.27 14.28 8.57
N LYS A 111 3.86 13.35 9.31
CA LYS A 111 4.86 13.59 10.34
C LYS A 111 5.91 12.50 10.32
N THR A 112 7.15 12.86 10.03
CA THR A 112 8.30 11.95 10.22
C THR A 112 8.46 11.64 11.69
N LEU A 113 8.46 10.36 12.04
CA LEU A 113 8.70 9.86 13.39
C LEU A 113 10.19 9.57 13.62
N SER A 114 10.85 9.01 12.60
CA SER A 114 12.27 8.69 12.63
C SER A 114 12.80 8.54 11.20
N THR A 115 14.09 8.81 11.03
CA THR A 115 14.85 8.49 9.81
C THR A 115 16.02 7.63 10.24
N ILE A 116 16.29 6.55 9.53
CA ILE A 116 17.36 5.62 9.89
C ILE A 116 18.48 5.60 8.86
N ASP A 117 19.59 4.97 9.25
CA ASP A 117 20.72 4.64 8.38
C ASP A 117 21.34 5.88 7.70
N GLU A 118 21.51 6.97 8.46
CA GLU A 118 21.87 8.31 7.95
C GLU A 118 23.09 8.29 7.01
N ASP A 119 24.10 7.48 7.33
CA ASP A 119 25.36 7.34 6.58
C ASP A 119 25.18 6.74 5.17
N ASN A 120 24.05 6.09 4.89
CA ASN A 120 23.75 5.48 3.58
C ASN A 120 22.51 6.13 2.93
N PRO A 121 22.63 7.37 2.41
CA PRO A 121 21.50 8.16 1.89
C PRO A 121 20.80 7.57 0.66
N ARG A 122 21.39 6.56 0.02
CA ARG A 122 20.81 5.87 -1.14
C ARG A 122 20.01 4.62 -0.77
N ASN A 123 20.08 4.18 0.47
CA ASN A 123 19.28 3.04 0.92
C ASN A 123 17.80 3.42 0.98
N ARG A 124 16.93 2.42 0.90
CA ARG A 124 15.49 2.54 1.19
C ARG A 124 15.05 1.33 2.00
N PHE A 125 13.89 1.45 2.63
CA PHE A 125 13.19 0.27 3.14
C PHE A 125 12.78 -0.64 1.99
N ASN A 126 12.99 -1.92 2.21
CA ASN A 126 12.32 -2.99 1.51
C ASN A 126 11.19 -3.52 2.42
N ASP A 127 10.15 -4.10 1.82
CA ASP A 127 9.22 -5.01 2.51
C ASP A 127 9.97 -6.11 3.29
#